data_AF-A8PXX3-F1
#
_entry.id   AF-A8PXX3-F1
#
_cell.length_a   1.000
_cell.length_b   1.000
_cell.length_c   1.000
_cell.angle_alpha   90.00
_cell.angle_beta   90.00
_cell.angle_gamma   90.00
#
_symmetry.space_group_name_H-M   'P 1'
#
loop_
_entity.id
_entity.type
_entity.pdbx_description
1 polymer ?
#
loop_
_entity_poly.entity_id
_entity_poly.type
_entity_poly.pdbx_seq_one_letter_code
_entity_poly.pdbx_strand_id
1 'polypeptide(L)'
;MASQVMEYATQVIALLAIYSLLSDLLLLIALVILVGGFTAINRFAPEPMQVGNHVVTQKSLYAILFVVVFVLLWFAQPFALIFWLVGSSALLILGHAAFIEPPVSSEYAGVESV
;
A
#
# COMPACT_ATOMS: atom_id res chain seq x y z
N MET A 1 11.85 -5.99 26.13
CA MET A 1 10.55 -6.55 25.65
C MET A 1 9.85 -5.59 24.69
N ALA A 2 9.52 -4.35 25.09
CA ALA A 2 8.83 -3.39 24.22
C ALA A 2 9.58 -3.03 22.91
N SER A 3 10.91 -2.96 22.95
CA SER A 3 11.76 -2.73 21.76
C SER A 3 11.66 -3.87 20.73
N GLN A 4 11.58 -5.12 21.18
CA GLN A 4 11.53 -6.30 20.32
C GLN A 4 10.16 -6.41 19.63
N VAL A 5 9.07 -6.10 20.35
CA VAL A 5 7.71 -6.07 19.79
C VAL A 5 7.57 -5.03 18.67
N MET A 6 8.19 -3.86 18.84
CA MET A 6 8.20 -2.80 17.82
C MET A 6 8.93 -3.22 16.54
N GLU A 7 10.01 -3.99 16.68
CA GLU A 7 10.78 -4.51 15.55
C GLU A 7 9.98 -5.54 14.75
N TYR A 8 9.35 -6.52 15.41
CA TYR A 8 8.50 -7.51 14.74
C TYR A 8 7.27 -6.90 14.06
N ALA A 9 6.64 -5.90 14.71
CA ALA A 9 5.51 -5.20 14.12
C ALA A 9 5.88 -4.54 12.79
N THR A 10 7.04 -3.89 12.74
CA THR A 10 7.52 -3.20 11.53
C THR A 10 7.80 -4.19 10.40
N GLN A 11 8.37 -5.35 10.71
CA GLN A 11 8.63 -6.43 9.73
C GLN A 11 7.32 -6.99 9.16
N VAL A 12 6.32 -7.27 10.02
CA VAL A 12 5.01 -7.77 9.58
C VAL A 12 4.31 -6.77 8.67
N ILE A 13 4.32 -5.48 9.03
CA ILE A 13 3.72 -4.42 8.21
C ILE A 13 4.42 -4.32 6.85
N ALA A 14 5.75 -4.35 6.82
CA ALA A 14 6.51 -4.28 5.57
C ALA A 14 6.21 -5.46 4.63
N LEU A 15 6.17 -6.68 5.18
CA LEU A 15 5.82 -7.87 4.41
C LEU A 15 4.39 -7.83 3.89
N LEU A 16 3.42 -7.45 4.74
CA LEU A 16 2.03 -7.29 4.33
C LEU A 16 1.84 -6.19 3.27
N ALA A 17 2.61 -5.11 3.34
CA ALA A 17 2.56 -4.02 2.37
C ALA A 17 3.08 -4.48 0.98
N ILE A 18 4.18 -5.23 0.96
CA ILE A 18 4.70 -5.83 -0.28
C ILE A 18 3.70 -6.83 -0.84
N TYR A 19 3.16 -7.71 0.01
CA TYR A 19 2.17 -8.71 -0.39
C TYR A 19 0.88 -8.07 -0.93
N SER A 20 0.35 -7.05 -0.26
CA SER A 20 -0.89 -6.38 -0.68
C SER A 20 -0.71 -5.67 -2.02
N LEU A 21 0.46 -5.05 -2.25
CA LEU A 21 0.79 -4.43 -3.52
C LEU A 21 0.94 -5.46 -4.64
N LEU A 22 1.60 -6.60 -4.39
CA LEU A 22 1.78 -7.66 -5.38
C LEU A 22 0.47 -8.39 -5.72
N SER A 23 -0.44 -8.50 -4.76
CA SER A 23 -1.74 -9.16 -4.96
C SER A 23 -2.68 -8.32 -5.83
N ASP A 24 -2.56 -6.99 -5.79
CA ASP A 24 -3.33 -6.08 -6.63
C ASP A 24 -2.55 -5.67 -7.88
N LEU A 25 -2.66 -6.52 -8.91
CA LEU A 25 -1.99 -6.29 -10.19
C LEU A 25 -2.47 -5.00 -10.88
N LEU A 26 -3.74 -4.61 -10.69
CA LEU A 26 -4.30 -3.40 -11.28
C LEU A 26 -3.69 -2.15 -10.65
N LEU A 27 -3.53 -2.15 -9.33
CA LEU A 27 -2.89 -1.05 -8.61
C LEU A 27 -1.41 -0.91 -9.00
N LEU A 28 -0.70 -2.02 -9.21
CA LEU A 28 0.66 -2.01 -9.76
C LEU A 28 0.72 -1.40 -11.16
N ILE A 29 -0.17 -1.82 -12.06
CA ILE A 29 -0.25 -1.27 -13.42
C ILE A 29 -0.57 0.23 -13.35
N ALA A 30 -1.48 0.66 -12.48
CA ALA A 30 -1.80 2.07 -12.29
C ALA A 30 -0.58 2.89 -11.85
N LEU A 31 0.22 2.35 -10.93
CA LEU A 31 1.44 2.99 -10.46
C LEU A 31 2.49 3.11 -11.58
N VAL A 32 2.66 2.06 -12.37
CA VAL A 32 3.59 2.04 -13.51
C VAL A 32 3.14 3.02 -14.59
N ILE A 33 1.85 3.08 -14.92
CA ILE A 33 1.31 4.03 -15.91
C ILE A 33 1.44 5.46 -15.38
N LEU A 34 1.18 5.70 -14.10
CA LEU A 34 1.34 7.00 -13.49
C LEU A 34 2.81 7.48 -13.60
N VAL A 35 3.75 6.76 -12.99
CA VAL A 35 5.17 7.15 -12.96
C VAL A 35 5.79 7.12 -14.35
N GLY A 36 5.50 6.07 -15.13
CA GLY A 36 5.98 5.90 -16.49
C GLY A 36 5.40 6.94 -17.44
N GLY A 37 4.12 7.29 -17.31
CA GLY A 37 3.46 8.33 -18.09
C GLY A 37 4.04 9.71 -17.83
N PHE A 38 4.25 10.07 -16.55
CA PHE A 38 4.91 11.33 -16.19
C PHE A 38 6.35 11.39 -16.76
N THR A 39 7.10 10.30 -16.64
CA THR A 39 8.47 10.22 -17.16
C THR A 39 8.50 10.28 -18.68
N ALA A 40 7.58 9.58 -19.36
CA ALA A 40 7.49 9.54 -20.82
C ALA A 40 7.11 10.92 -21.39
N ILE A 41 6.15 11.63 -20.79
CA ILE A 41 5.77 12.97 -21.25
C ILE A 41 6.94 13.94 -21.11
N ASN A 42 7.64 13.94 -19.97
CA ASN A 42 8.79 14.81 -19.76
C ASN A 42 9.98 14.47 -20.69
N ARG A 43 10.15 13.19 -21.06
CA ARG A 43 11.26 12.75 -21.90
C ARG A 43 11.00 12.91 -23.40
N PHE A 44 9.78 12.63 -23.86
CA PHE A 44 9.47 12.53 -25.29
C PHE A 44 8.63 13.68 -25.83
N ALA A 45 7.96 14.45 -24.97
CA ALA A 45 7.13 15.59 -25.37
C ALA A 45 7.43 16.88 -24.59
N PRO A 46 8.69 17.37 -24.60
CA PRO A 46 9.06 18.60 -23.90
C PRO A 46 8.50 19.86 -24.56
N GLU A 47 8.22 19.82 -25.87
CA GLU A 47 7.63 20.91 -26.64
C GLU A 47 6.30 20.48 -27.27
N PRO A 48 5.40 21.43 -27.61
CA PRO A 48 4.15 21.11 -28.30
C PRO A 48 4.46 20.35 -29.59
N MET A 49 4.04 19.09 -29.66
CA MET A 49 4.33 18.22 -30.78
C MET A 49 3.14 18.15 -31.74
N GLN A 50 3.41 18.16 -33.04
CA GLN A 50 2.38 17.91 -34.03
C GLN A 50 2.19 16.40 -34.19
N VAL A 51 1.00 15.92 -33.83
CA VAL A 51 0.58 14.53 -34.06
C VAL A 51 -0.38 14.55 -35.24
N GLY A 52 0.12 14.19 -36.43
CA GLY A 52 -0.64 14.35 -37.67
C GLY A 52 -0.88 15.83 -37.99
N ASN A 53 -2.15 16.22 -38.15
CA ASN A 53 -2.55 17.62 -38.41
C ASN A 53 -2.91 18.41 -37.14
N HIS A 54 -2.77 17.84 -35.93
CA HIS A 54 -3.14 18.50 -34.67
C HIS A 54 -1.90 18.75 -33.80
N VAL A 55 -1.80 19.97 -33.26
CA VAL A 55 -0.78 20.33 -32.27
C VAL A 55 -1.25 19.82 -30.90
N VAL A 56 -0.58 18.80 -30.38
CA VAL A 56 -0.83 18.28 -29.03
C VAL A 56 0.12 19.00 -28.07
N THR A 57 -0.46 19.81 -27.19
CA THR A 57 0.30 20.49 -26.14
C THR A 57 0.57 19.54 -24.97
N GLN A 58 1.68 19.77 -24.26
CA GLN A 58 2.05 18.98 -23.09
C GLN A 58 0.95 18.95 -22.00
N LYS A 59 0.21 20.06 -21.85
CA LYS A 59 -0.93 20.14 -20.92
C LYS A 59 -2.05 19.15 -21.27
N SER A 60 -2.31 18.94 -22.56
CA SER A 60 -3.31 17.96 -23.02
C SER A 60 -2.87 16.53 -22.73
N LEU A 61 -1.58 16.21 -22.91
CA LEU A 61 -1.03 14.90 -22.56
C LEU A 61 -1.17 14.59 -21.07
N TYR A 62 -0.86 15.57 -20.21
CA TYR A 62 -1.05 15.41 -18.77
C TYR A 62 -2.53 15.27 -18.39
N ALA A 63 -3.43 16.01 -19.05
CA ALA A 63 -4.87 15.86 -18.83
C ALA A 63 -5.35 14.45 -19.17
N ILE A 64 -4.91 13.89 -20.32
CA ILE A 64 -5.23 12.52 -20.72
C ILE A 64 -4.66 11.52 -19.73
N LEU A 65 -3.38 11.66 -19.35
CA LEU A 65 -2.75 10.79 -18.36
C LEU A 65 -3.53 10.78 -17.05
N PHE A 66 -3.95 11.95 -16.58
CA PHE A 66 -4.69 12.08 -15.33
C PHE A 66 -6.06 11.42 -15.40
N VAL A 67 -6.80 11.59 -16.50
CA VAL A 67 -8.10 10.92 -16.69
C VAL A 67 -7.93 9.40 -16.74
N VAL A 68 -6.94 8.90 -17.47
CA VAL A 68 -6.66 7.45 -17.56
C VAL A 68 -6.29 6.89 -16.19
N VAL A 69 -5.37 7.54 -15.47
CA VAL A 69 -4.96 7.08 -14.13
C VAL A 69 -6.11 7.16 -13.14
N PHE A 70 -6.94 8.21 -13.21
CA PHE A 70 -8.10 8.34 -12.32
C PHE A 70 -9.08 7.18 -12.50
N VAL A 71 -9.45 6.84 -13.74
CA VAL A 71 -10.32 5.70 -14.04
C VAL A 71 -9.68 4.40 -13.55
N LEU A 72 -8.38 4.23 -13.77
CA LEU A 72 -7.68 3.01 -13.37
C LEU A 72 -7.59 2.86 -11.84
N LEU A 73 -7.31 3.96 -11.12
CA LEU A 73 -7.29 3.98 -9.65
C LEU A 73 -8.68 3.77 -9.04
N TRP A 74 -9.74 4.17 -9.73
CA TRP A 74 -11.11 3.88 -9.29
C TRP A 74 -11.35 2.37 -9.19
N PHE A 75 -10.88 1.62 -10.18
CA PHE A 75 -10.98 0.15 -10.19
C PHE A 75 -9.94 -0.54 -9.32
N ALA A 76 -8.76 0.06 -9.13
CA ALA A 76 -7.71 -0.47 -8.27
C ALA A 76 -7.98 -0.26 -6.76
N GLN A 77 -9.03 0.50 -6.39
CA GLN A 77 -9.51 0.66 -5.01
C GLN A 77 -8.39 0.87 -3.95
N PRO A 78 -7.49 1.86 -4.11
CA PRO A 78 -6.32 2.03 -3.26
C PRO A 78 -6.65 2.21 -1.76
N PHE A 79 -7.80 2.79 -1.45
CA PHE A 79 -8.26 2.94 -0.07
C PHE A 79 -8.55 1.60 0.60
N ALA A 80 -9.11 0.63 -0.13
CA ALA A 80 -9.36 -0.70 0.40
C ALA A 80 -8.04 -1.38 0.80
N LEU A 81 -6.98 -1.20 0.02
CA LEU A 81 -5.65 -1.72 0.33
C LEU A 81 -5.10 -1.13 1.64
N ILE A 82 -5.24 0.19 1.86
CA ILE A 82 -4.80 0.84 3.09
C ILE A 82 -5.56 0.29 4.30
N PHE A 83 -6.89 0.23 4.23
CA PHE A 83 -7.70 -0.31 5.32
C PHE A 83 -7.42 -1.80 5.57
N TRP A 84 -7.20 -2.57 4.51
CA TRP A 84 -6.81 -3.98 4.62
C TRP A 84 -5.44 -4.14 5.30
N LEU A 85 -4.47 -3.30 4.94
CA LEU A 85 -3.12 -3.33 5.52
C LEU A 85 -3.15 -3.00 7.02
N VAL A 86 -3.89 -1.95 7.40
CA VAL A 86 -4.05 -1.54 8.80
C VAL A 86 -4.82 -2.61 9.59
N GLY A 87 -5.94 -3.11 9.06
CA GLY A 87 -6.75 -4.13 9.73
C GLY A 87 -5.99 -5.46 9.90
N SER A 88 -5.33 -5.93 8.85
CA SER A 88 -4.58 -7.20 8.88
C SER A 88 -3.37 -7.12 9.81
N SER A 89 -2.63 -6.01 9.79
CA SER A 89 -1.50 -5.81 10.72
C SER A 89 -1.96 -5.76 12.17
N ALA A 90 -3.04 -5.03 12.48
CA ALA A 90 -3.60 -4.98 13.82
C ALA A 90 -4.04 -6.38 14.31
N LEU A 91 -4.76 -7.12 13.47
CA LEU A 91 -5.21 -8.48 13.80
C LEU A 91 -4.05 -9.45 14.05
N LEU A 92 -3.00 -9.41 13.21
CA LEU A 92 -1.84 -10.30 13.39
C LEU A 92 -1.03 -9.93 14.63
N ILE A 93 -0.76 -8.65 14.86
CA ILE A 93 0.06 -8.21 15.99
C ILE A 93 -0.66 -8.46 17.31
N LEU A 94 -1.92 -8.00 17.44
CA LEU A 94 -2.70 -8.16 18.66
C LEU A 94 -3.12 -9.61 18.89
N GLY A 95 -3.50 -10.32 17.83
CA GLY A 95 -3.81 -11.74 17.89
C GLY A 95 -2.62 -12.54 18.39
N HIS A 96 -1.42 -12.29 17.86
CA HIS A 96 -0.21 -12.97 18.34
C HIS A 96 0.11 -12.65 19.80
N ALA A 97 -0.05 -11.39 20.23
CA ALA A 97 0.16 -11.00 21.62
C ALA A 97 -0.81 -11.71 22.59
N ALA A 98 -2.09 -11.81 22.22
CA ALA A 98 -3.11 -12.46 23.03
C ALA A 98 -2.86 -13.96 23.28
N PHE A 99 -2.15 -14.65 22.38
CA PHE A 99 -1.79 -16.06 22.55
C PHE A 99 -0.53 -16.29 23.41
N ILE A 100 0.31 -15.27 23.59
CA ILE A 100 1.57 -15.38 24.34
C ILE A 100 1.39 -14.96 25.80
N GLU A 101 0.35 -14.18 26.11
CA GLU A 101 0.09 -13.72 27.47
C GLU A 101 -0.24 -14.91 28.40
N PRO A 102 0.44 -15.07 29.56
CA PRO A 102 0.17 -16.14 30.50
C PRO A 102 -1.30 -16.11 30.95
N PRO A 103 -1.96 -17.27 31.11
CA PRO A 103 -3.33 -17.30 31.59
C PRO A 103 -3.39 -16.75 33.03
N VAL A 104 -4.48 -16.04 33.37
CA VAL A 104 -4.67 -15.42 34.69
C VAL A 104 -4.51 -16.41 35.86
N SER A 105 -4.77 -17.70 35.63
CA SER A 105 -4.52 -18.77 36.61
C SER A 105 -3.05 -18.91 37.02
N SER A 106 -2.11 -18.52 36.17
CA SER A 106 -0.68 -18.51 36.50
C SER A 106 -0.31 -17.47 37.56
N GLU A 107 -1.13 -16.43 37.73
CA GLU A 107 -0.95 -15.40 38.76
C GLU A 107 -1.47 -15.85 40.14
N TYR A 108 -2.47 -16.74 40.16
CA TYR A 108 -3.04 -17.29 41.39
C TYR A 108 -2.32 -18.53 41.94
N ALA A 109 -1.49 -19.20 41.11
CA ALA A 109 -0.77 -20.41 41.50
C ALA A 109 0.18 -20.22 42.71
N GLY A 110 0.60 -18.98 43.00
CA GLY A 110 1.43 -18.66 44.18
C GLY A 110 0.65 -18.37 45.46
N VAL A 111 -0.68 -18.18 45.38
CA VAL A 111 -1.53 -17.82 46.53
C VAL A 111 -2.18 -19.06 47.15
N GLU A 112 -2.36 -20.13 46.38
CA GLU A 112 -2.97 -21.39 46.83
C GLU A 112 -2.02 -22.28 47.67
N SER A 113 -0.73 -21.92 47.75
CA SER A 113 0.31 -22.67 48.48
C SER A 113 0.61 -22.15 49.90
N VAL A 114 -0.21 -21.26 50.45
CA VAL A 114 -0.09 -20.68 51.80
C VAL A 114 -1.37 -20.96 52.60
#